data_AF-A0A497SLL3-F1
#
_entry.id   AF-A0A497SLL3-F1
#
_cell.length_a   1.000
_cell.length_b   1.000
_cell.length_c   1.000
_cell.angle_alpha   90.00
_cell.angle_beta   90.00
_cell.angle_gamma   90.00
#
_symmetry.space_group_name_H-M   'P 1'
#
loop_
_entity.id
_entity.type
_entity.pdbx_description
1 polymer ?
#
loop_
_entity_poly.entity_id
_entity_poly.type
_entity_poly.pdbx_seq_one_letter_code
_entity_poly.pdbx_strand_id
1 'polypeptide(L)'
;MRVLADSEIRRLLDSGDLVIDPLPEDGSIQPVSVDLRLGKAYAQKPGLDCIRLQEPFKEDDYIDEVEFGDDMVIAPGDYRLLETIERLRMPEGISGIAVQRSRMGRALVEGAGFGFSGSDYSMMRRSRMPEHVRYAFRPHAGTKLLRGDRICQVVMFDMDGDGPISPDEAVSGGYLDVSEETMRCGMCGSMVMFAGDVYAPKDGVTLSPGSGVDVDGCFDRVDDDVLPPGRAYLVRSRERFRFTEKVAGIVEGTMCQHLWHNQSLMHSCFAGLVDPGYEGNLMMQVYSNWGPIDRSKPMAIVTLYPVKGAVERVYGSKSLNSNHQGKF
;
A
#
# COMPACT_ATOMS: atom_id res chain seq x y z
N MET A 1 4.42 -17.56 8.96
CA MET A 1 3.74 -16.34 8.51
C MET A 1 2.78 -16.65 7.36
N ARG A 2 1.50 -16.29 7.48
CA ARG A 2 0.46 -16.44 6.44
C ARG A 2 -0.49 -15.26 6.49
N VAL A 3 -1.03 -14.81 5.36
CA VAL A 3 -2.02 -13.72 5.33
C VAL A 3 -3.41 -14.26 5.67
N LEU A 4 -4.17 -13.57 6.51
CA LEU A 4 -5.54 -13.98 6.87
C LEU A 4 -6.54 -13.67 5.76
N ALA A 5 -7.33 -14.67 5.36
CA ALA A 5 -8.47 -14.48 4.46
C ALA A 5 -9.66 -13.80 5.16
N ASP A 6 -10.59 -13.30 4.37
CA ASP A 6 -11.81 -12.64 4.85
C ASP A 6 -12.68 -13.53 5.76
N SER A 7 -12.68 -14.85 5.58
CA SER A 7 -13.32 -15.80 6.52
C SER A 7 -12.69 -15.78 7.91
N GLU A 8 -11.36 -15.79 8.01
CA GLU A 8 -10.65 -15.74 9.29
C GLU A 8 -10.77 -14.37 9.96
N ILE A 9 -10.74 -13.30 9.17
CA ILE A 9 -10.96 -11.93 9.67
C ILE A 9 -12.34 -11.84 10.33
N ARG A 10 -13.40 -12.31 9.65
CA ARG A 10 -14.75 -12.33 10.22
C ARG A 10 -14.84 -13.20 11.45
N ARG A 11 -14.27 -14.40 11.42
CA ARG A 11 -14.25 -15.31 12.57
C ARG A 11 -13.63 -14.64 13.81
N LEU A 12 -12.54 -13.88 13.64
CA LEU A 12 -11.87 -13.16 14.73
C LEU A 12 -12.65 -11.93 15.21
N LEU A 13 -13.39 -11.25 14.32
CA LEU A 13 -14.30 -10.17 14.70
C LEU A 13 -15.49 -10.72 15.49
N ASP A 14 -16.10 -11.81 15.02
CA ASP A 14 -17.26 -12.45 15.64
C ASP A 14 -16.94 -13.03 17.03
N SER A 15 -15.73 -13.55 17.24
CA SER A 15 -15.27 -13.99 18.56
C SER A 15 -14.91 -12.82 19.50
N GLY A 16 -14.71 -11.61 18.96
CA GLY A 16 -14.23 -10.45 19.70
C GLY A 16 -12.72 -10.45 19.98
N ASP A 17 -11.98 -11.40 19.42
CA ASP A 17 -10.51 -11.47 19.56
C ASP A 17 -9.86 -10.29 18.82
N LEU A 18 -10.25 -10.10 17.56
CA LEU A 18 -9.95 -8.89 16.78
C LEU A 18 -11.03 -7.85 17.07
N VAL A 19 -10.61 -6.64 17.44
CA VAL A 19 -11.53 -5.50 17.60
C VAL A 19 -11.20 -4.47 16.56
N ILE A 20 -12.22 -4.04 15.83
CA ILE A 20 -12.20 -2.86 14.96
C ILE A 20 -13.42 -2.03 15.35
N ASP A 21 -13.18 -0.79 15.79
CA ASP A 21 -14.23 0.10 16.30
C ASP A 21 -14.20 1.45 15.58
N PRO A 22 -15.26 1.83 14.84
CA PRO A 22 -16.49 1.07 14.62
C PRO A 22 -16.28 -0.20 13.80
N LEU A 23 -17.21 -1.15 13.90
CA LEU A 23 -17.17 -2.37 13.09
C LEU A 23 -17.10 -2.04 11.59
N PRO A 24 -16.34 -2.82 10.79
CA PRO A 24 -16.23 -2.58 9.36
C PRO A 24 -17.61 -2.60 8.69
N GLU A 25 -17.89 -1.57 7.92
CA GLU A 25 -19.09 -1.51 7.08
C GLU A 25 -19.05 -2.58 5.97
N ASP A 26 -20.20 -2.80 5.34
CA ASP A 26 -20.28 -3.73 4.22
C ASP A 26 -19.31 -3.34 3.09
N GLY A 27 -18.67 -4.35 2.53
CA GLY A 27 -17.62 -4.19 1.54
C GLY A 27 -16.33 -3.51 2.02
N SER A 28 -16.13 -3.25 3.32
CA SER A 28 -14.83 -2.77 3.86
C SER A 28 -13.84 -3.91 4.07
N ILE A 29 -14.31 -5.08 4.49
CA ILE A 29 -13.50 -6.30 4.48
C ILE A 29 -13.27 -6.71 3.02
N GLN A 30 -12.01 -6.77 2.59
CA GLN A 30 -11.54 -7.23 1.28
C GLN A 30 -11.11 -8.71 1.37
N PRO A 31 -10.65 -9.37 0.28
CA PRO A 31 -10.28 -10.79 0.30
C PRO A 31 -9.29 -11.16 1.42
N VAL A 32 -8.33 -10.27 1.72
CA VAL A 32 -7.28 -10.50 2.74
C VAL A 32 -6.91 -9.26 3.56
N SER A 33 -7.78 -8.24 3.55
CA SER A 33 -7.53 -6.99 4.27
C SER A 33 -8.82 -6.35 4.76
N VAL A 34 -8.71 -5.30 5.58
CA VAL A 34 -9.84 -4.46 5.97
C VAL A 34 -9.52 -3.01 5.63
N ASP A 35 -10.35 -2.38 4.80
CA ASP A 35 -10.25 -0.96 4.47
C ASP A 35 -10.52 -0.08 5.71
N LEU A 36 -9.69 0.95 5.90
CA LEU A 36 -9.82 1.94 6.97
C LEU A 36 -10.08 3.32 6.39
N ARG A 37 -10.92 4.10 7.07
CA ARG A 37 -11.48 5.36 6.59
C ARG A 37 -10.80 6.56 7.22
N LEU A 38 -10.68 7.63 6.46
CA LEU A 38 -10.12 8.91 6.92
C LEU A 38 -11.06 9.58 7.93
N GLY A 39 -10.56 9.79 9.16
CA GLY A 39 -11.26 10.47 10.23
C GLY A 39 -10.78 11.90 10.43
N LYS A 40 -9.51 12.06 10.80
CA LYS A 40 -8.87 13.35 11.10
C LYS A 40 -7.60 13.53 10.29
N ALA A 41 -7.17 14.78 10.18
CA ALA A 41 -5.92 15.17 9.53
C ALA A 41 -5.23 16.22 10.38
N TYR A 42 -3.91 16.18 10.38
CA TYR A 42 -3.08 17.10 11.13
C TYR A 42 -1.98 17.66 10.23
N ALA A 43 -1.64 18.93 10.45
CA ALA A 43 -0.53 19.61 9.82
C ALA A 43 0.55 19.91 10.86
N GLN A 44 1.80 19.99 10.41
CA GLN A 44 2.89 20.45 11.27
C GLN A 44 2.67 21.93 11.64
N LYS A 45 2.95 22.29 12.90
CA LYS A 45 2.89 23.70 13.33
C LYS A 45 3.95 24.54 12.59
N PRO A 46 3.60 25.75 12.16
CA PRO A 46 4.56 26.65 11.53
C PRO A 46 5.63 27.10 12.54
N GLY A 47 6.86 27.32 12.07
CA GLY A 47 7.94 27.88 12.89
C GLY A 47 8.62 26.89 13.85
N LEU A 48 8.38 25.59 13.70
CA LEU A 48 9.15 24.57 14.40
C LEU A 48 10.57 24.47 13.82
N ASP A 49 11.58 24.69 14.66
CA ASP A 49 12.98 24.53 14.27
C ASP A 49 13.38 23.05 14.12
N CYS A 50 12.95 22.19 15.05
CA CYS A 50 13.20 20.75 15.04
C CYS A 50 12.23 20.00 15.97
N ILE A 51 12.08 18.69 15.73
CA ILE A 51 11.39 17.78 16.66
C ILE A 51 12.43 17.23 17.66
N ARG A 52 12.17 17.38 18.97
CA ARG A 52 13.07 16.91 20.02
C ARG A 52 12.68 15.52 20.49
N LEU A 53 13.38 14.49 20.00
CA LEU A 53 13.10 13.09 20.33
C LEU A 53 13.53 12.65 21.74
N GLN A 54 14.28 13.49 22.45
CA GLN A 54 14.80 13.17 23.80
C GLN A 54 13.82 13.55 24.91
N GLU A 55 12.75 14.29 24.59
CA GLU A 55 11.72 14.72 25.52
C GLU A 55 10.42 13.91 25.25
N PRO A 56 9.52 13.74 26.24
CA PRO A 56 8.23 13.14 25.99
C PRO A 56 7.49 13.87 24.87
N PHE A 57 7.18 13.14 23.79
CA PHE A 57 6.48 13.71 22.64
C PHE A 57 5.05 14.09 23.02
N LYS A 58 4.72 15.37 22.92
CA LYS A 58 3.36 15.89 23.07
C LYS A 58 2.88 16.40 21.73
N GLU A 59 1.88 15.75 21.18
CA GLU A 59 1.37 16.06 19.84
C GLU A 59 0.98 17.53 19.68
N ASP A 60 0.31 18.10 20.70
CA ASP A 60 -0.14 19.50 20.72
C ASP A 60 1.00 20.53 20.60
N ASP A 61 2.26 20.12 20.85
CA ASP A 61 3.43 20.99 20.68
C ASP A 61 3.90 21.04 19.21
N TYR A 62 3.55 20.04 18.39
CA TYR A 62 4.14 19.84 17.06
C TYR A 62 3.13 19.83 15.90
N ILE A 63 1.87 19.48 16.14
CA ILE A 63 0.86 19.38 15.10
C ILE A 63 -0.42 20.12 15.49
N ASP A 64 -1.13 20.65 14.50
CA ASP A 64 -2.48 21.20 14.63
C ASP A 64 -3.47 20.34 13.84
N GLU A 65 -4.65 20.10 14.40
CA GLU A 65 -5.75 19.45 13.66
C GLU A 65 -6.22 20.38 12.53
N VAL A 66 -6.40 19.80 11.35
CA VAL A 66 -6.90 20.49 10.16
C VAL A 66 -8.39 20.21 10.03
N GLU A 67 -9.18 21.28 9.98
CA GLU A 67 -10.62 21.14 9.71
C GLU A 67 -10.87 20.67 8.27
N PHE A 68 -11.73 19.67 8.13
CA PHE A 68 -12.29 19.26 6.85
C PHE A 68 -13.47 20.16 6.51
N GLY A 69 -13.43 20.84 5.37
CA GLY A 69 -14.64 21.35 4.73
C GLY A 69 -15.44 20.21 4.09
N ASP A 70 -16.13 20.50 2.99
CA ASP A 70 -16.74 19.46 2.15
C ASP A 70 -15.68 18.53 1.54
N ASP A 71 -14.49 19.08 1.28
CA ASP A 71 -13.31 18.35 0.86
C ASP A 71 -12.03 18.98 1.44
N MET A 72 -10.92 18.27 1.31
CA MET A 72 -9.58 18.77 1.58
C MET A 72 -8.70 18.50 0.36
N VAL A 73 -8.13 19.56 -0.21
CA VAL A 73 -7.11 19.44 -1.28
C VAL A 73 -5.73 19.65 -0.67
N ILE A 74 -4.89 18.62 -0.76
CA ILE A 74 -3.49 18.67 -0.34
C ILE A 74 -2.64 18.97 -1.57
N ALA A 75 -1.82 20.03 -1.49
CA ALA A 75 -0.94 20.42 -2.57
C ALA A 75 0.21 19.40 -2.77
N PRO A 76 0.80 19.31 -3.97
CA PRO A 76 2.00 18.50 -4.18
C PRO A 76 3.11 18.87 -3.19
N GLY A 77 3.69 17.86 -2.55
CA GLY A 77 4.80 18.02 -1.59
C GLY A 77 4.37 18.37 -0.16
N ASP A 78 3.14 18.82 0.05
CA ASP A 78 2.60 19.11 1.38
C ASP A 78 2.43 17.81 2.18
N TYR A 79 2.90 17.83 3.43
CA TYR A 79 2.75 16.71 4.34
C TYR A 79 1.50 16.88 5.20
N ARG A 80 0.74 15.80 5.39
CA ARG A 80 -0.32 15.69 6.40
C ARG A 80 -0.18 14.36 7.14
N LEU A 81 -0.45 14.37 8.44
CA LEU A 81 -0.67 13.14 9.19
C LEU A 81 -2.16 12.84 9.18
N LEU A 82 -2.56 11.70 8.63
CA LEU A 82 -3.95 11.26 8.59
C LEU A 82 -4.21 10.25 9.70
N GLU A 83 -5.38 10.30 10.31
CA GLU A 83 -5.82 9.39 11.36
C GLU A 83 -7.12 8.72 10.94
N THR A 84 -7.20 7.40 11.11
CA THR A 84 -8.38 6.61 10.73
C THR A 84 -9.56 6.84 11.66
N ILE A 85 -10.78 6.61 11.17
CA ILE A 85 -11.97 6.52 12.02
C ILE A 85 -11.86 5.29 12.93
N GLU A 86 -11.45 4.18 12.34
CA GLU A 86 -11.34 2.89 13.01
C GLU A 86 -10.18 2.86 14.00
N ARG A 87 -10.46 2.27 15.17
CA ARG A 87 -9.47 1.84 16.14
C ARG A 87 -9.34 0.33 16.12
N LEU A 88 -8.12 -0.19 16.16
CA LEU A 88 -7.85 -1.62 16.02
C LEU A 88 -7.17 -2.17 17.27
N ARG A 89 -7.56 -3.39 17.66
CA ARG A 89 -6.86 -4.20 18.66
C ARG A 89 -6.61 -5.58 18.07
N MET A 90 -5.34 -5.90 17.84
CA MET A 90 -4.93 -7.20 17.31
C MET A 90 -4.93 -8.30 18.39
N PRO A 91 -5.35 -9.52 18.05
CA PRO A 91 -5.25 -10.67 18.95
C PRO A 91 -3.81 -11.21 19.06
N GLU A 92 -3.58 -12.11 20.01
CA GLU A 92 -2.29 -12.78 20.16
C GLU A 92 -1.97 -13.69 18.95
N GLY A 93 -0.69 -13.79 18.59
CA GLY A 93 -0.23 -14.58 17.44
C GLY A 93 -0.51 -13.95 16.07
N ILE A 94 -1.28 -12.86 16.01
CA ILE A 94 -1.56 -12.10 14.78
C ILE A 94 -0.81 -10.77 14.81
N SER A 95 -0.23 -10.41 13.67
CA SER A 95 0.31 -9.06 13.44
C SER A 95 -0.43 -8.38 12.30
N GLY A 96 -0.71 -7.09 12.43
CA GLY A 96 -1.30 -6.29 11.37
C GLY A 96 -0.33 -5.27 10.81
N ILE A 97 -0.36 -5.05 9.50
CA ILE A 97 0.39 -3.99 8.80
C ILE A 97 -0.61 -3.13 8.04
N ALA A 98 -0.58 -1.82 8.26
CA ALA A 98 -1.39 -0.88 7.49
C ALA A 98 -0.70 -0.55 6.17
N VAL A 99 -1.29 -0.96 5.05
CA VAL A 99 -0.80 -0.66 3.72
C VAL A 99 -1.72 0.35 3.03
N GLN A 100 -1.12 1.13 2.14
CA GLN A 100 -1.86 2.06 1.32
C GLN A 100 -2.76 1.31 0.33
N ARG A 101 -3.96 1.84 0.05
CA ARG A 101 -4.83 1.29 -1.00
C ARG A 101 -4.28 1.63 -2.38
N SER A 102 -4.46 0.74 -3.35
CA SER A 102 -3.96 0.93 -4.71
C SER A 102 -4.44 2.24 -5.36
N ARG A 103 -5.66 2.70 -5.05
CA ARG A 103 -6.18 3.99 -5.54
C ARG A 103 -5.36 5.19 -5.07
N MET A 104 -4.80 5.14 -3.86
CA MET A 104 -3.94 6.18 -3.34
C MET A 104 -2.58 6.16 -4.04
N GLY A 105 -2.04 4.96 -4.33
CA GLY A 105 -0.82 4.82 -5.13
C GLY A 105 -1.00 5.40 -6.54
N ARG A 106 -2.16 5.16 -7.15
CA ARG A 106 -2.55 5.77 -8.43
C ARG A 106 -2.74 7.28 -8.34
N ALA A 107 -3.03 7.82 -7.15
CA ALA A 107 -3.05 9.26 -6.91
C ALA A 107 -1.64 9.85 -6.64
N LEU A 108 -0.59 9.06 -6.86
CA LEU A 108 0.81 9.44 -6.59
C LEU A 108 1.00 9.94 -5.15
N VAL A 109 0.36 9.27 -4.19
CA VAL A 109 0.52 9.57 -2.77
C VAL A 109 1.68 8.74 -2.24
N GLU A 110 2.73 9.42 -1.82
CA GLU A 110 3.72 8.85 -0.92
C GLU A 110 3.12 8.79 0.48
N GLY A 111 3.07 7.59 1.06
CA GLY A 111 2.75 7.49 2.47
C GLY A 111 3.46 6.37 3.19
N ALA A 112 4.00 6.73 4.35
CA ALA A 112 4.65 5.81 5.26
C ALA A 112 3.58 5.11 6.11
N GLY A 113 2.91 4.13 5.50
CA GLY A 113 2.37 2.96 6.22
C GLY A 113 3.37 1.80 6.25
N PHE A 114 4.48 1.92 5.49
CA PHE A 114 5.57 0.95 5.48
C PHE A 114 6.10 0.77 6.91
N GLY A 115 6.09 -0.48 7.36
CA GLY A 115 7.01 -0.98 8.38
C GLY A 115 8.43 -0.80 7.90
N PHE A 116 8.94 0.43 7.97
CA PHE A 116 10.35 0.68 8.13
C PHE A 116 10.73 0.07 9.47
N SER A 117 11.43 -1.06 9.40
CA SER A 117 12.35 -1.57 10.42
C SER A 117 11.91 -1.35 11.88
N GLY A 118 11.25 -2.33 12.48
CA GLY A 118 11.38 -2.60 13.92
C GLY A 118 11.16 -1.41 14.87
N SER A 119 10.21 -0.52 14.57
CA SER A 119 9.64 0.38 15.56
C SER A 119 8.14 0.10 15.66
N ASP A 120 7.69 -0.15 16.87
CA ASP A 120 6.43 -0.80 17.27
C ASP A 120 5.12 -0.09 16.85
N TYR A 121 5.16 0.87 15.91
CA TYR A 121 4.00 1.68 15.52
C TYR A 121 3.23 1.18 14.30
N SER A 122 3.78 0.27 13.48
CA SER A 122 3.07 -0.29 12.31
C SER A 122 3.01 -1.81 12.24
N MET A 123 3.75 -2.52 13.09
CA MET A 123 3.39 -3.88 13.48
C MET A 123 2.48 -3.76 14.69
N MET A 124 1.18 -3.83 14.50
CA MET A 124 0.28 -3.92 15.65
C MET A 124 0.55 -5.24 16.38
N ARG A 125 1.36 -5.17 17.44
CA ARG A 125 1.47 -6.20 18.48
C ARG A 125 0.53 -5.81 19.60
N ARG A 126 -0.09 -6.81 20.23
CA ARG A 126 -1.06 -6.71 21.34
C ARG A 126 -1.07 -5.34 22.03
N SER A 127 -1.99 -4.46 21.64
CA SER A 127 -2.35 -3.32 22.48
C SER A 127 -3.43 -3.75 23.47
N ARG A 128 -3.40 -3.17 24.67
CA ARG A 128 -4.48 -3.39 25.66
C ARG A 128 -5.78 -2.71 25.21
N MET A 129 -5.67 -1.63 24.43
CA MET A 129 -6.79 -0.80 24.00
C MET A 129 -6.78 -0.68 22.47
N PRO A 130 -7.93 -0.51 21.81
CA PRO A 130 -7.97 -0.21 20.38
C PRO A 130 -7.29 1.14 20.08
N GLU A 131 -6.45 1.18 19.05
CA GLU A 131 -5.70 2.38 18.64
C GLU A 131 -6.02 2.78 17.21
N HIS A 132 -6.03 4.09 16.95
CA HIS A 132 -6.18 4.62 15.60
C HIS A 132 -4.93 4.31 14.78
N VAL A 133 -5.12 4.04 13.48
CA VAL A 133 -4.00 3.97 12.54
C VAL A 133 -3.71 5.38 12.07
N ARG A 134 -2.46 5.79 12.25
CA ARG A 134 -1.95 7.06 11.73
C ARG A 134 -1.06 6.81 10.54
N TYR A 135 -1.23 7.64 9.53
CA TYR A 135 -0.64 7.46 8.21
C TYR A 135 -0.09 8.79 7.72
N ALA A 136 1.22 8.81 7.49
CA ALA A 136 1.90 9.92 6.82
C ALA A 136 1.42 10.01 5.37
N PHE A 137 0.95 11.18 4.95
CA PHE A 137 0.43 11.42 3.61
C PHE A 137 1.18 12.59 2.96
N ARG A 138 1.79 12.34 1.80
CA ARG A 138 2.46 13.35 0.99
C ARG A 138 2.18 13.08 -0.50
N PRO A 139 1.39 13.92 -1.19
CA PRO A 139 1.07 13.66 -2.58
C PRO A 139 2.10 14.31 -3.52
N HIS A 140 2.29 13.75 -4.71
CA HIS A 140 3.13 14.36 -5.77
C HIS A 140 2.32 15.09 -6.84
N ALA A 141 0.99 15.02 -6.78
CA ALA A 141 0.04 15.83 -7.53
C ALA A 141 -0.99 16.41 -6.56
N GLY A 142 -1.77 17.43 -6.96
CA GLY A 142 -2.85 17.91 -6.09
C GLY A 142 -3.76 16.73 -5.76
N THR A 143 -4.09 16.51 -4.48
CA THR A 143 -4.92 15.36 -4.11
C THR A 143 -6.09 15.81 -3.25
N LYS A 144 -7.29 15.51 -3.73
CA LYS A 144 -8.54 15.79 -3.04
C LYS A 144 -8.97 14.57 -2.23
N LEU A 145 -9.23 14.77 -0.94
CA LEU A 145 -9.74 13.77 -0.01
C LEU A 145 -11.06 14.22 0.59
N LEU A 146 -11.93 13.25 0.86
CA LEU A 146 -13.17 13.43 1.60
C LEU A 146 -13.06 12.72 2.95
N ARG A 147 -13.72 13.26 3.97
CA ARG A 147 -13.88 12.52 5.23
C ARG A 147 -14.64 11.21 4.96
N GLY A 148 -14.17 10.12 5.55
CA GLY A 148 -14.72 8.78 5.31
C GLY A 148 -14.14 8.08 4.09
N ASP A 149 -13.29 8.73 3.28
CA ASP A 149 -12.57 8.05 2.20
C ASP A 149 -11.74 6.89 2.76
N ARG A 150 -11.78 5.75 2.09
CA ARG A 150 -10.97 4.58 2.45
C ARG A 150 -9.54 4.82 1.97
N ILE A 151 -8.64 5.19 2.87
CA ILE A 151 -7.28 5.69 2.59
C ILE A 151 -6.20 4.63 2.73
N CYS A 152 -6.36 3.70 3.68
CA CYS A 152 -5.45 2.60 3.89
C CYS A 152 -6.26 1.33 4.18
N GLN A 153 -5.56 0.22 4.29
CA GLN A 153 -6.13 -1.08 4.60
C GLN A 153 -5.17 -1.83 5.50
N VAL A 154 -5.68 -2.60 6.45
CA VAL A 154 -4.85 -3.45 7.30
C VAL A 154 -4.81 -4.86 6.75
N VAL A 155 -3.59 -5.38 6.57
CA VAL A 155 -3.33 -6.78 6.23
C VAL A 155 -2.88 -7.48 7.50
N MET A 156 -3.51 -8.62 7.80
CA MET A 156 -3.22 -9.37 9.02
C MET A 156 -2.48 -10.65 8.69
N PHE A 157 -1.46 -10.93 9.47
CA PHE A 157 -0.58 -12.08 9.33
C PHE A 157 -0.72 -12.96 10.55
N ASP A 158 -1.07 -14.21 10.30
CA ASP A 158 -0.78 -15.28 11.24
C ASP A 158 0.73 -15.47 11.31
N MET A 159 1.33 -15.29 12.48
CA MET A 159 2.75 -15.45 12.67
C MET A 159 3.18 -16.92 12.62
N ASP A 160 2.24 -17.86 12.84
CA ASP A 160 2.50 -19.29 12.75
C ASP A 160 2.58 -19.74 11.29
N GLY A 161 3.76 -20.23 10.87
CA GLY A 161 3.98 -20.86 9.56
C GLY A 161 5.35 -20.54 8.95
N ASP A 162 5.63 -21.10 7.78
CA ASP A 162 6.98 -21.16 7.21
C ASP A 162 7.49 -19.85 6.58
N GLY A 163 6.62 -18.86 6.39
CA GLY A 163 7.00 -17.55 5.86
C GLY A 163 6.45 -17.30 4.45
N PRO A 164 7.03 -16.32 3.73
CA PRO A 164 6.75 -16.13 2.31
C PRO A 164 7.04 -17.37 1.48
N ILE A 165 6.26 -17.61 0.43
CA ILE A 165 6.53 -18.67 -0.55
C ILE A 165 7.43 -18.13 -1.67
N SER A 166 8.29 -19.01 -2.20
CA SER A 166 9.17 -18.61 -3.30
C SER A 166 8.39 -18.51 -4.63
N PRO A 167 8.82 -17.67 -5.59
CA PRO A 167 8.14 -17.56 -6.89
C PRO A 167 8.01 -18.89 -7.63
N ASP A 168 9.06 -19.72 -7.63
CA ASP A 168 9.05 -21.02 -8.34
C ASP A 168 8.11 -22.02 -7.65
N GLU A 169 8.01 -21.97 -6.32
CA GLU A 169 7.05 -22.78 -5.57
C GLU A 169 5.61 -22.33 -5.88
N ALA A 170 5.38 -21.01 -5.93
CA ALA A 170 4.07 -20.47 -6.29
C ALA A 170 3.66 -20.85 -7.72
N VAL A 171 4.59 -20.82 -8.68
CA VAL A 171 4.34 -21.18 -10.09
C VAL A 171 4.17 -22.70 -10.24
N SER A 172 5.11 -23.51 -9.72
CA SER A 172 5.03 -24.97 -9.82
C SER A 172 3.87 -25.57 -9.04
N GLY A 173 3.46 -24.94 -7.93
CA GLY A 173 2.26 -25.29 -7.16
C GLY A 173 0.95 -24.83 -7.80
N GLY A 174 1.00 -24.08 -8.91
CA GLY A 174 -0.17 -23.54 -9.60
C GLY A 174 -0.89 -22.43 -8.83
N TYR A 175 -0.22 -21.78 -7.87
CA TYR A 175 -0.77 -20.66 -7.09
C TYR A 175 -0.63 -19.32 -7.80
N LEU A 176 0.36 -19.20 -8.69
CA LEU A 176 0.66 -18.00 -9.46
C LEU A 176 0.95 -18.39 -10.92
N ASP A 177 0.34 -17.66 -11.85
CA ASP A 177 0.70 -17.66 -13.27
C ASP A 177 1.23 -16.26 -13.64
N VAL A 178 2.29 -16.22 -14.43
CA VAL A 178 3.02 -14.99 -14.78
C VAL A 178 3.52 -15.08 -16.21
N SER A 179 3.30 -14.01 -16.99
CA SER A 179 3.54 -14.01 -18.43
C SER A 179 5.01 -14.02 -18.85
N GLU A 180 5.90 -13.64 -17.96
CA GLU A 180 7.34 -13.47 -18.19
C GLU A 180 8.13 -14.39 -17.26
N GLU A 181 9.38 -14.70 -17.65
CA GLU A 181 10.28 -15.47 -16.79
C GLU A 181 10.56 -14.71 -15.48
N THR A 182 10.35 -15.38 -14.34
CA THR A 182 10.47 -14.74 -13.02
C THR A 182 11.93 -14.62 -12.62
N MET A 183 12.43 -13.40 -12.48
CA MET A 183 13.70 -13.13 -11.81
C MET A 183 13.48 -13.05 -10.30
N ARG A 184 14.45 -13.53 -9.51
CA ARG A 184 14.44 -13.47 -8.04
C ARG A 184 15.41 -12.42 -7.53
N CYS A 185 15.06 -11.68 -6.46
CA CYS A 185 16.06 -10.89 -5.74
C CYS A 185 17.00 -11.87 -5.02
N GLY A 186 18.30 -11.81 -5.29
CA GLY A 186 19.30 -12.71 -4.68
C GLY A 186 19.44 -12.58 -3.16
N MET A 187 18.80 -11.59 -2.53
CA MET A 187 18.84 -11.36 -1.09
C MET A 187 17.57 -11.82 -0.36
N CYS A 188 16.39 -11.38 -0.80
CA CYS A 188 15.12 -11.73 -0.14
C CYS A 188 14.34 -12.85 -0.84
N GLY A 189 14.78 -13.31 -2.01
CA GLY A 189 14.11 -14.36 -2.78
C GLY A 189 12.78 -13.96 -3.43
N SER A 190 12.33 -12.72 -3.24
CA SER A 190 11.07 -12.20 -3.82
C SER A 190 11.19 -12.04 -5.34
N MET A 191 10.03 -12.03 -6.01
CA MET A 191 9.97 -11.89 -7.46
C MET A 191 10.26 -10.45 -7.86
N VAL A 192 11.15 -10.26 -8.82
CA VAL A 192 11.52 -8.96 -9.36
C VAL A 192 10.56 -8.54 -10.46
N MET A 193 10.22 -7.26 -10.48
CA MET A 193 9.33 -6.65 -11.46
C MET A 193 10.03 -5.54 -12.24
N PHE A 194 9.66 -5.38 -13.50
CA PHE A 194 10.21 -4.39 -14.41
C PHE A 194 9.14 -3.42 -14.88
N ALA A 195 9.58 -2.23 -15.28
CA ALA A 195 8.71 -1.22 -15.86
C ALA A 195 8.22 -1.65 -17.25
N GLY A 196 6.91 -1.59 -17.44
CA GLY A 196 6.24 -1.56 -18.73
C GLY A 196 5.88 -0.11 -19.09
N ASP A 197 4.58 0.18 -19.20
CA ASP A 197 4.08 1.52 -19.50
C ASP A 197 4.31 2.48 -18.31
N VAL A 198 4.83 3.68 -18.60
CA VAL A 198 5.06 4.74 -17.60
C VAL A 198 4.19 5.94 -17.92
N TYR A 199 3.66 6.56 -16.88
CA TYR A 199 2.76 7.69 -16.96
C TYR A 199 3.20 8.76 -15.97
N ALA A 200 3.19 10.02 -16.42
CA ALA A 200 3.46 11.16 -15.58
C ALA A 200 2.18 12.01 -15.41
N PRO A 201 1.94 12.59 -14.22
CA PRO A 201 0.73 13.38 -14.01
C PRO A 201 0.77 14.64 -14.87
N LYS A 202 -0.37 15.02 -15.47
CA LYS A 202 -0.50 16.28 -16.20
C LYS A 202 -0.27 17.47 -15.26
N ASP A 203 0.28 18.55 -15.80
CA ASP A 203 0.58 19.74 -15.00
C ASP A 203 -0.71 20.33 -14.37
N GLY A 204 -0.65 20.63 -13.07
CA GLY A 204 -1.78 21.17 -12.31
C GLY A 204 -2.93 20.20 -12.05
N VAL A 205 -2.79 18.92 -12.41
CA VAL A 205 -3.85 17.92 -12.18
C VAL A 205 -4.14 17.74 -10.69
N THR A 206 -5.43 17.63 -10.36
CA THR A 206 -5.88 17.23 -9.02
C THR A 206 -6.54 15.86 -9.09
N LEU A 207 -6.01 14.91 -8.32
CA LEU A 207 -6.43 13.52 -8.28
C LEU A 207 -7.38 13.29 -7.09
N SER A 208 -8.43 12.50 -7.29
CA SER A 208 -9.44 12.21 -6.26
C SER A 208 -9.51 10.70 -6.03
N PRO A 209 -8.65 10.11 -5.18
CA PRO A 209 -8.58 8.66 -4.99
C PRO A 209 -9.90 8.04 -4.50
N GLY A 210 -10.70 8.77 -3.71
CA GLY A 210 -12.01 8.33 -3.24
C GLY A 210 -12.98 7.97 -4.38
N SER A 211 -13.07 8.84 -5.40
CA SER A 211 -13.89 8.62 -6.60
C SER A 211 -13.25 7.71 -7.65
N GLY A 212 -11.97 7.38 -7.49
CA GLY A 212 -11.16 6.68 -8.48
C GLY A 212 -10.33 7.65 -9.32
N VAL A 213 -9.20 7.14 -9.83
CA VAL A 213 -8.24 7.89 -10.63
C VAL A 213 -8.38 7.49 -12.09
N ASP A 214 -8.73 8.45 -12.95
CA ASP A 214 -8.75 8.30 -14.40
C ASP A 214 -7.34 8.46 -14.96
N VAL A 215 -6.70 7.35 -15.32
CA VAL A 215 -5.31 7.37 -15.81
C VAL A 215 -5.21 8.10 -17.14
N ASP A 216 -6.13 7.85 -18.08
CA ASP A 216 -6.08 8.43 -19.42
C ASP A 216 -6.37 9.95 -19.39
N GLY A 217 -7.29 10.36 -18.52
CA GLY A 217 -7.63 11.77 -18.31
C GLY A 217 -6.56 12.56 -17.57
N CYS A 218 -5.90 11.96 -16.57
CA CYS A 218 -5.03 12.68 -15.64
C CYS A 218 -3.52 12.56 -15.91
N PHE A 219 -3.09 11.64 -16.78
CA PHE A 219 -1.67 11.36 -16.99
C PHE A 219 -1.30 11.37 -18.48
N ASP A 220 -0.04 11.69 -18.76
CA ASP A 220 0.59 11.56 -20.07
C ASP A 220 1.53 10.36 -20.07
N ARG A 221 1.49 9.56 -21.15
CA ARG A 221 2.43 8.46 -21.36
C ARG A 221 3.85 9.02 -21.51
N VAL A 222 4.81 8.36 -20.88
CA VAL A 222 6.24 8.68 -20.95
C VAL A 222 6.97 7.53 -21.61
N ASP A 223 7.60 7.81 -22.75
CA ASP A 223 8.35 6.81 -23.51
C ASP A 223 9.87 6.87 -23.21
N ASP A 224 10.33 7.81 -22.39
CA ASP A 224 11.74 7.93 -22.00
C ASP A 224 12.26 6.70 -21.24
N ASP A 225 13.44 6.20 -21.63
CA ASP A 225 14.10 5.09 -20.94
C ASP A 225 14.73 5.50 -19.60
N VAL A 226 14.97 6.79 -19.42
CA VAL A 226 15.55 7.36 -18.21
C VAL A 226 14.64 8.46 -17.70
N LEU A 227 13.97 8.20 -16.57
CA LEU A 227 13.01 9.13 -15.99
C LEU A 227 13.74 10.16 -15.11
N PRO A 228 13.51 11.47 -15.29
CA PRO A 228 14.11 12.50 -14.44
C PRO A 228 13.77 12.36 -12.94
N PRO A 229 14.71 12.71 -12.02
CA PRO A 229 14.40 12.79 -10.59
C PRO A 229 13.44 13.94 -10.27
N GLY A 230 12.88 13.92 -9.07
CA GLY A 230 12.03 14.98 -8.52
C GLY A 230 10.57 14.92 -8.99
N ARG A 231 10.22 13.96 -9.86
CA ARG A 231 8.85 13.71 -10.33
C ARG A 231 8.42 12.29 -9.97
N ALA A 232 7.17 12.12 -9.56
CA ALA A 232 6.57 10.81 -9.37
C ALA A 232 5.88 10.36 -10.66
N TYR A 233 5.99 9.05 -10.91
CA TYR A 233 5.43 8.38 -12.06
C TYR A 233 4.49 7.28 -11.60
N LEU A 234 3.43 7.07 -12.36
CA LEU A 234 2.63 5.87 -12.27
C LEU A 234 3.19 4.88 -13.29
N VAL A 235 3.49 3.67 -12.85
CA VAL A 235 4.14 2.66 -13.70
C VAL A 235 3.34 1.37 -13.65
N ARG A 236 3.12 0.83 -14.84
CA ARG A 236 2.58 -0.50 -15.06
C ARG A 236 3.72 -1.50 -15.13
N SER A 237 3.61 -2.65 -14.47
CA SER A 237 4.59 -3.72 -14.61
C SER A 237 4.57 -4.30 -16.01
N ARG A 238 5.72 -4.71 -16.53
CA ARG A 238 5.80 -5.49 -17.77
C ARG A 238 5.15 -6.87 -17.58
N GLU A 239 5.39 -7.46 -16.42
CA GLU A 239 4.88 -8.78 -16.05
C GLU A 239 3.35 -8.69 -15.85
N ARG A 240 2.63 -9.65 -16.44
CA ARG A 240 1.20 -9.87 -16.17
C ARG A 240 1.07 -11.04 -15.22
N PHE A 241 0.29 -10.88 -14.16
CA PHE A 241 0.10 -11.87 -13.12
C PHE A 241 -1.32 -12.40 -13.09
N ARG A 242 -1.48 -13.63 -12.63
CA ARG A 242 -2.75 -14.24 -12.22
C ARG A 242 -2.53 -14.98 -10.90
N PHE A 243 -3.09 -14.43 -9.84
CA PHE A 243 -3.06 -14.99 -8.49
C PHE A 243 -4.27 -15.90 -8.29
N THR A 244 -4.06 -17.07 -7.70
CA THR A 244 -5.17 -17.92 -7.20
C THR A 244 -5.66 -17.42 -5.83
N GLU A 245 -6.68 -18.06 -5.29
CA GLU A 245 -7.20 -17.81 -3.94
C GLU A 245 -6.22 -18.18 -2.80
N LYS A 246 -5.11 -18.89 -3.11
CA LYS A 246 -4.19 -19.42 -2.10
C LYS A 246 -2.99 -18.54 -1.78
N VAL A 247 -2.77 -17.49 -2.56
CA VAL A 247 -1.61 -16.60 -2.43
C VAL A 247 -2.04 -15.14 -2.51
N ALA A 248 -1.46 -14.33 -1.65
CA ALA A 248 -1.51 -12.87 -1.73
C ALA A 248 -0.11 -12.32 -2.02
N GLY A 249 -0.04 -11.16 -2.66
CA GLY A 249 1.23 -10.48 -2.94
C GLY A 249 1.38 -9.19 -2.14
N ILE A 250 2.59 -8.86 -1.72
CA ILE A 250 2.94 -7.53 -1.19
C ILE A 250 3.97 -6.94 -2.13
N VAL A 251 3.63 -5.82 -2.77
CA VAL A 251 4.56 -5.13 -3.66
C VAL A 251 5.38 -4.15 -2.83
N GLU A 252 6.70 -4.28 -2.93
CA GLU A 252 7.65 -3.44 -2.22
C GLU A 252 8.54 -2.69 -3.20
N GLY A 253 8.86 -1.45 -2.82
CA GLY A 253 9.87 -0.66 -3.50
C GLY A 253 11.26 -1.24 -3.30
N THR A 254 12.26 -0.60 -3.90
CA THR A 254 13.58 -1.18 -4.06
C THR A 254 14.38 -1.39 -2.78
N MET A 255 13.81 -1.38 -1.56
CA MET A 255 14.48 -1.65 -0.26
C MET A 255 15.33 -2.94 -0.19
N CYS A 256 15.18 -3.88 -1.14
CA CYS A 256 16.17 -4.96 -1.35
C CYS A 256 17.54 -4.34 -1.67
N GLN A 257 18.53 -4.46 -0.77
CA GLN A 257 19.86 -3.80 -0.89
C GLN A 257 20.56 -4.09 -2.23
N HIS A 258 20.21 -5.18 -2.93
CA HIS A 258 20.72 -5.50 -4.26
C HIS A 258 20.24 -4.55 -5.37
N LEU A 259 19.04 -3.97 -5.23
CA LEU A 259 18.50 -2.98 -6.17
C LEU A 259 19.02 -1.56 -5.87
N TRP A 260 19.45 -1.29 -4.62
CA TRP A 260 19.97 0.02 -4.18
C TRP A 260 21.27 0.41 -4.88
N HIS A 261 22.11 -0.59 -5.17
CA HIS A 261 23.41 -0.34 -5.79
C HIS A 261 23.31 -0.08 -7.30
N ASN A 262 22.18 -0.42 -7.92
CA ASN A 262 22.02 -0.36 -9.39
C ASN A 262 21.23 0.86 -9.87
N GLN A 263 20.46 1.51 -9.00
CA GLN A 263 19.73 2.74 -9.31
C GLN A 263 19.84 3.69 -8.11
N SER A 264 20.39 4.87 -8.34
CA SER A 264 20.61 5.89 -7.33
C SER A 264 19.34 6.21 -6.52
N LEU A 265 19.32 5.73 -5.27
CA LEU A 265 18.51 6.20 -4.12
C LEU A 265 16.97 6.20 -4.27
N MET A 266 16.34 5.40 -3.39
CA MET A 266 14.91 5.38 -3.01
C MET A 266 13.92 5.45 -4.17
N HIS A 267 13.48 4.28 -4.68
CA HIS A 267 12.17 4.18 -5.35
C HIS A 267 11.12 3.84 -4.31
N SER A 268 10.29 4.81 -3.97
CA SER A 268 9.12 4.50 -3.16
C SER A 268 8.03 3.91 -4.06
N CYS A 269 7.83 2.59 -3.97
CA CYS A 269 6.73 1.88 -4.62
C CYS A 269 5.56 1.73 -3.66
N PHE A 270 4.48 2.47 -3.91
CA PHE A 270 3.29 2.50 -3.06
C PHE A 270 2.10 1.80 -3.74
N ALA A 271 2.09 0.47 -3.69
CA ALA A 271 0.92 -0.36 -3.99
C ALA A 271 1.00 -1.67 -3.19
N GLY A 272 0.76 -1.59 -1.88
CA GLY A 272 1.26 -2.60 -0.93
C GLY A 272 0.59 -3.97 -0.91
N LEU A 273 -0.54 -4.21 -1.58
CA LEU A 273 -1.25 -5.49 -1.53
C LEU A 273 -1.81 -5.88 -2.89
N VAL A 274 -1.62 -7.16 -3.23
CA VAL A 274 -2.25 -7.87 -4.34
C VAL A 274 -3.15 -8.95 -3.75
N ASP A 275 -4.46 -8.79 -3.97
CA ASP A 275 -5.45 -9.72 -3.44
C ASP A 275 -5.43 -11.07 -4.17
N PRO A 276 -5.79 -12.17 -3.49
CA PRO A 276 -6.06 -13.45 -4.14
C PRO A 276 -7.14 -13.32 -5.22
N GLY A 277 -6.89 -13.93 -6.38
CA GLY A 277 -7.74 -13.83 -7.57
C GLY A 277 -7.42 -12.70 -8.55
N TYR A 278 -6.48 -11.80 -8.19
CA TYR A 278 -6.07 -10.72 -9.08
C TYR A 278 -5.51 -11.25 -10.40
N GLU A 279 -5.98 -10.70 -11.52
CA GLU A 279 -5.38 -10.92 -12.84
C GLU A 279 -5.11 -9.56 -13.54
N GLY A 280 -3.87 -9.34 -13.98
CA GLY A 280 -3.49 -8.12 -14.70
C GLY A 280 -2.02 -7.74 -14.51
N ASN A 281 -1.65 -6.59 -15.04
CA ASN A 281 -0.36 -5.96 -14.74
C ASN A 281 -0.49 -5.18 -13.42
N LEU A 282 0.53 -5.22 -12.58
CA LEU A 282 0.53 -4.49 -11.33
C LEU A 282 0.88 -3.03 -11.59
N MET A 283 0.19 -2.13 -10.90
CA MET A 283 0.40 -0.69 -11.02
C MET A 283 1.05 -0.18 -9.76
N MET A 284 2.13 0.56 -9.93
CA MET A 284 2.96 1.08 -8.86
C MET A 284 3.26 2.54 -9.07
N GLN A 285 3.36 3.29 -7.98
CA GLN A 285 3.99 4.60 -8.01
C GLN A 285 5.50 4.43 -7.97
N VAL A 286 6.25 5.28 -8.66
CA VAL A 286 7.71 5.31 -8.57
C VAL A 286 8.16 6.77 -8.51
N TYR A 287 9.09 7.06 -7.60
CA TYR A 287 9.62 8.40 -7.38
C TYR A 287 11.08 8.28 -6.95
N SER A 288 11.96 9.19 -7.41
CA SER A 288 13.31 9.35 -6.87
C SER A 288 13.60 10.82 -6.58
N ASN A 289 14.23 11.08 -5.43
CA ASN A 289 14.66 12.41 -4.99
C ASN A 289 16.04 12.82 -5.52
N TRP A 290 16.88 11.85 -5.91
CA TRP A 290 18.32 12.08 -6.00
C TRP A 290 18.88 11.89 -7.41
N GLY A 291 18.40 10.87 -8.13
CA GLY A 291 18.95 10.49 -9.42
C GLY A 291 17.88 10.02 -10.39
N PRO A 292 18.20 10.03 -11.69
CA PRO A 292 17.28 9.53 -12.69
C PRO A 292 17.04 8.03 -12.54
N ILE A 293 15.87 7.59 -12.99
CA ILE A 293 15.40 6.20 -12.91
C ILE A 293 15.63 5.56 -14.27
N ASP A 294 16.56 4.60 -14.33
CA ASP A 294 16.81 3.80 -15.53
C ASP A 294 15.79 2.67 -15.63
N ARG A 295 14.87 2.80 -16.57
CA ARG A 295 13.70 1.93 -16.75
C ARG A 295 14.04 0.51 -17.20
N SER A 296 15.27 0.28 -17.68
CA SER A 296 15.76 -1.05 -18.07
C SER A 296 16.07 -1.95 -16.88
N LYS A 297 16.15 -1.39 -15.67
CA LYS A 297 16.52 -2.09 -14.45
C LYS A 297 15.29 -2.52 -13.64
N PRO A 298 15.47 -3.51 -12.73
CA PRO A 298 14.45 -3.87 -11.75
C PRO A 298 13.90 -2.67 -11.00
N MET A 299 12.58 -2.61 -10.81
CA MET A 299 11.91 -1.44 -10.25
C MET A 299 11.12 -1.70 -8.98
N ALA A 300 10.61 -2.92 -8.83
CA ALA A 300 9.92 -3.36 -7.63
C ALA A 300 10.16 -4.85 -7.39
N ILE A 301 9.76 -5.31 -6.21
CA ILE A 301 9.61 -6.73 -5.93
C ILE A 301 8.18 -7.01 -5.48
N VAL A 302 7.74 -8.24 -5.64
CA VAL A 302 6.55 -8.76 -4.98
C VAL A 302 6.89 -9.98 -4.16
N THR A 303 6.56 -9.91 -2.87
CA THR A 303 6.70 -11.00 -1.92
C THR A 303 5.37 -11.74 -1.82
N LEU A 304 5.42 -13.05 -1.93
CA LEU A 304 4.24 -13.90 -1.98
C LEU A 304 3.99 -14.54 -0.62
N TYR A 305 2.77 -14.44 -0.12
CA TYR A 305 2.38 -15.02 1.15
C TYR A 305 1.26 -16.04 0.95
N PRO A 306 1.37 -17.22 1.59
CA PRO A 306 0.27 -18.17 1.61
C PRO A 306 -0.91 -17.60 2.39
N VAL A 307 -2.12 -17.90 1.96
CA VAL A 307 -3.35 -17.45 2.60
C VAL A 307 -3.84 -18.49 3.62
N LYS A 308 -4.24 -18.02 4.80
CA LYS A 308 -4.87 -18.82 5.85
C LYS A 308 -6.38 -18.61 5.83
N GLY A 309 -7.12 -19.70 5.71
CA GLY A 309 -8.58 -19.70 5.63
C GLY A 309 -9.09 -19.70 4.19
N ALA A 310 -10.41 -19.70 4.04
CA ALA A 310 -11.06 -19.64 2.74
C ALA A 310 -11.23 -18.18 2.30
N VAL A 311 -10.88 -17.86 1.07
CA VAL A 311 -11.21 -16.56 0.46
C VAL A 311 -12.63 -16.64 -0.09
N GLU A 312 -13.61 -16.15 0.66
CA GLU A 312 -15.03 -16.27 0.30
C GLU A 312 -15.39 -15.31 -0.83
N ARG A 313 -14.80 -14.12 -0.80
CA ARG A 313 -14.96 -13.11 -1.85
C ARG A 313 -13.63 -12.92 -2.55
N VAL A 314 -13.38 -13.73 -3.57
CA VAL A 314 -12.18 -13.63 -4.41
C VAL A 314 -12.21 -12.32 -5.21
N TYR A 315 -11.04 -11.69 -5.41
CA TYR A 315 -10.93 -10.49 -6.22
C TYR A 315 -11.42 -10.76 -7.66
N GLY A 316 -12.23 -9.87 -8.21
CA GLY A 316 -12.88 -10.04 -9.52
C GLY A 316 -14.24 -10.74 -9.46
N SER A 317 -14.65 -11.26 -8.30
CA SER A 317 -16.00 -11.82 -8.14
C SER A 317 -17.09 -10.74 -8.24
N LYS A 318 -18.31 -11.12 -8.64
CA LYS A 318 -19.47 -10.19 -8.74
C LYS A 318 -19.80 -9.49 -7.42
N SER A 319 -19.39 -10.07 -6.29
CA SER A 319 -19.63 -9.54 -4.95
C SER A 319 -18.67 -8.40 -4.56
N LEU A 320 -17.58 -8.22 -5.31
CA LEU A 320 -16.59 -7.18 -5.07
C LEU A 320 -16.52 -6.21 -6.25
N ASN A 321 -16.41 -4.92 -5.94
CA ASN A 321 -16.17 -3.91 -6.96
C ASN A 321 -14.67 -3.84 -7.33
N SER A 322 -14.20 -4.87 -8.02
CA SER A 322 -12.80 -5.06 -8.41
C SER A 322 -12.42 -4.22 -9.62
N ASN A 323 -12.22 -2.92 -9.38
CA ASN A 323 -11.94 -1.91 -10.41
C ASN A 323 -10.73 -2.18 -11.33
N HIS A 324 -9.84 -3.12 -10.97
CA HIS A 324 -8.60 -3.38 -11.69
C HIS A 324 -8.51 -4.79 -12.26
N GLN A 325 -9.53 -5.64 -12.09
CA GLN A 325 -9.50 -7.00 -12.61
C GLN A 325 -9.43 -7.00 -14.14
N GLY A 326 -8.44 -7.73 -14.69
CA GLY A 326 -8.24 -7.90 -16.12
C GLY A 326 -7.85 -6.61 -16.85
N LYS A 327 -7.59 -5.51 -16.14
CA LYS A 327 -7.15 -4.27 -16.76
C LYS A 327 -5.70 -4.39 -17.20
N PHE A 328 -5.43 -3.76 -18.35
CA PHE A 328 -4.12 -3.59 -18.93
C PHE A 328 -3.36 -2.60 -18.06
#